data_AF-A0ABD1Q375-F1
#
_entry.id   AF-A0ABD1Q375-F1
#
_cell.length_a   1.000
_cell.length_b   1.000
_cell.length_c   1.000
_cell.angle_alpha   90.00
_cell.angle_beta   90.00
_cell.angle_gamma   90.00
#
_symmetry.space_group_name_H-M   'P 1'
#
loop_
_entity.id
_entity.type
_entity.pdbx_description
1 polymer ?
#
loop_
_entity_poly.entity_id
_entity_poly.type
_entity_poly.pdbx_seq_one_letter_code
_entity_poly.pdbx_strand_id
1 'polypeptide(L)'
;MDNVNIFINCNGESTGILVPISCTYVELVDLINSVLKFDKRSSALSIQYAVIGCLSSMKITNDNILRFYLELKRKDQNLSSYPLQIDVTRSLESIPSIYNLDISGDHEMERIDQQNQNHHSLTTYTGNNSCYLHRFVSSVCETIPDFPEVEIEEDNIIIAHPYFSAISEGRIFRDKNVLKKTISLFAIHHNFQYKVYRSDKEEYVLKCLDDNCMWHFRASRLSDTDLFKIRYIKNGHSCSMDYVMGDHRQATSSLLADCIKHKYMDAKTIYTPRDIINDASKTYGVTLSYGKAWRARESALEKIVGEPKDSYNNLPSFFIHVDIKKSRDDNTN
;
A
#
# COMPACT_ATOMS: atom_id res chain seq x y z
N MET A 1 13.99 -14.55 -31.86
CA MET A 1 13.23 -14.97 -30.67
C MET A 1 12.83 -13.71 -29.96
N ASP A 2 11.53 -13.52 -29.73
CA ASP A 2 11.02 -12.27 -29.15
C ASP A 2 11.42 -12.21 -27.67
N ASN A 3 12.17 -11.17 -27.31
CA ASN A 3 12.68 -10.94 -25.97
C ASN A 3 11.97 -9.73 -25.34
N VAL A 4 11.93 -9.70 -24.01
CA VAL A 4 11.39 -8.60 -23.22
C VAL A 4 12.49 -8.03 -22.33
N ASN A 5 12.57 -6.70 -22.27
CA ASN A 5 13.48 -5.97 -21.38
C ASN A 5 12.84 -5.85 -19.99
N ILE A 6 13.54 -6.32 -18.96
CA ILE A 6 13.00 -6.40 -17.61
C ILE A 6 13.99 -5.77 -16.62
N PHE A 7 13.50 -4.82 -15.82
CA PHE A 7 14.26 -4.29 -14.69
C PHE A 7 14.08 -5.18 -13.48
N ILE A 8 15.18 -5.46 -12.81
CA ILE A 8 15.27 -6.20 -11.56
C ILE A 8 15.77 -5.26 -10.48
N ASN A 9 15.07 -5.22 -9.36
CA ASN A 9 15.48 -4.57 -8.13
C ASN A 9 15.79 -5.66 -7.08
N CYS A 10 17.03 -5.71 -6.62
CA CYS A 10 17.49 -6.62 -5.58
C CYS A 10 18.32 -5.84 -4.56
N ASN A 11 17.93 -5.86 -3.28
CA ASN A 11 18.65 -5.19 -2.18
C ASN A 11 19.00 -3.70 -2.41
N GLY A 12 18.18 -2.97 -3.17
CA GLY A 12 18.39 -1.55 -3.48
C GLY A 12 19.22 -1.27 -4.73
N GLU A 13 19.74 -2.30 -5.41
CA GLU A 13 20.41 -2.19 -6.72
C GLU A 13 19.45 -2.59 -7.86
N SER A 14 19.48 -1.83 -8.95
CA SER A 14 18.68 -2.07 -10.15
C SER A 14 19.53 -2.57 -11.31
N THR A 15 19.14 -3.66 -11.97
CA THR A 15 19.81 -4.22 -13.15
C THR A 15 18.79 -4.60 -14.23
N GLY A 16 19.14 -4.46 -15.50
CA GLY A 16 18.30 -4.88 -16.62
C GLY A 16 18.68 -6.27 -17.14
N ILE A 17 17.69 -7.11 -17.45
CA ILE A 17 17.88 -8.40 -18.12
C ILE A 17 17.00 -8.54 -19.36
N LEU A 18 17.47 -9.33 -20.32
CA LEU A 18 16.72 -9.73 -21.51
C LEU A 18 16.15 -11.13 -21.29
N VAL A 19 14.82 -11.25 -21.32
CA VAL A 19 14.14 -12.53 -21.08
C VAL A 19 13.35 -12.94 -22.33
N PRO A 20 13.59 -14.14 -22.90
CA PRO A 20 12.78 -14.68 -23.98
C PRO A 20 11.32 -14.87 -23.55
N ILE A 21 10.34 -14.59 -24.43
CA ILE A 21 8.91 -14.76 -24.10
C ILE A 21 8.54 -16.23 -23.86
N SER A 22 9.30 -17.16 -24.44
CA SER A 22 9.13 -18.60 -24.22
C SER A 22 9.81 -19.12 -22.94
N CYS A 23 10.42 -18.25 -22.14
CA CYS A 23 11.16 -18.62 -20.93
C CYS A 23 10.26 -19.28 -19.87
N THR A 24 10.75 -20.36 -19.27
CA THR A 24 10.14 -21.04 -18.12
C THR A 24 10.58 -20.39 -16.81
N TYR A 25 9.86 -20.67 -15.73
CA TYR A 25 10.16 -20.15 -14.41
C TYR A 25 11.53 -20.60 -13.91
N VAL A 26 11.91 -21.85 -14.17
CA VAL A 26 13.23 -22.39 -13.82
C VAL A 26 14.33 -21.65 -14.59
N GLU A 27 14.15 -21.44 -15.90
CA GLU A 27 15.12 -20.69 -16.72
C GLU A 27 15.23 -19.23 -16.28
N LEU A 28 14.12 -18.58 -15.88
CA LEU A 28 14.14 -17.23 -15.33
C LEU A 28 14.93 -17.16 -14.02
N VAL A 29 14.69 -18.09 -13.10
CA VAL A 29 15.42 -18.19 -11.83
C VAL A 29 16.92 -18.39 -12.09
N ASP A 30 17.27 -19.24 -13.04
CA ASP A 30 18.66 -19.50 -13.41
C ASP A 30 19.34 -18.27 -14.02
N LEU A 31 18.65 -17.55 -14.90
CA LEU A 31 19.13 -16.30 -15.50
C LEU A 31 19.36 -15.23 -14.43
N ILE A 32 18.41 -15.05 -13.52
CA ILE A 32 18.51 -14.11 -12.40
C ILE A 32 19.70 -14.46 -11.50
N ASN A 33 19.83 -15.73 -11.11
CA ASN A 33 20.95 -16.19 -10.28
C ASN A 33 22.30 -15.93 -10.97
N SER A 34 22.38 -16.15 -12.29
CA SER A 34 23.58 -15.87 -13.08
C SER A 34 23.94 -14.38 -13.11
N VAL A 35 22.94 -13.50 -13.25
CA VAL A 35 23.17 -12.04 -13.33
C VAL A 35 23.54 -11.45 -11.97
N LEU A 36 22.86 -11.90 -10.91
CA LEU A 36 23.07 -11.39 -9.55
C LEU A 36 24.20 -12.12 -8.80
N LYS A 37 24.84 -13.12 -9.44
CA LYS A 37 25.92 -13.94 -8.87
C LYS A 37 25.54 -14.60 -7.53
N PHE A 38 24.29 -15.00 -7.36
CA PHE A 38 23.83 -15.69 -6.15
C PHE A 38 24.20 -17.17 -6.17
N ASP A 39 24.62 -17.70 -5.02
CA ASP A 39 24.84 -19.13 -4.84
C ASP A 39 23.50 -19.84 -4.61
N LYS A 40 23.14 -20.74 -5.54
CA LYS A 40 21.89 -21.52 -5.51
C LYS A 40 21.77 -22.43 -4.29
N ARG A 41 22.86 -22.68 -3.54
CA ARG A 41 22.87 -23.61 -2.41
C ARG A 41 22.40 -23.00 -1.09
N SER A 42 22.49 -21.67 -0.91
CA SER A 42 22.34 -21.03 0.41
C SER A 42 21.16 -20.06 0.54
N SER A 43 20.44 -19.79 -0.56
CA SER A 43 19.44 -18.72 -0.60
C SER A 43 18.21 -19.10 -1.44
N ALA A 44 17.02 -18.83 -0.91
CA ALA A 44 15.77 -18.92 -1.66
C ALA A 44 15.42 -17.54 -2.24
N LEU A 45 15.14 -17.48 -3.55
CA LEU A 45 14.68 -16.27 -4.24
C LEU A 45 13.15 -16.19 -4.22
N SER A 46 12.62 -15.05 -3.77
CA SER A 46 11.23 -14.67 -3.97
C SER A 46 11.17 -13.62 -5.07
N ILE A 47 10.60 -14.00 -6.23
CA ILE A 47 10.44 -13.11 -7.38
C ILE A 47 9.01 -12.56 -7.36
N GLN A 48 8.87 -11.25 -7.39
CA GLN A 48 7.58 -10.57 -7.43
C GLN A 48 7.64 -9.36 -8.36
N TYR A 49 6.52 -8.87 -8.86
CA TYR A 49 6.48 -7.62 -9.63
C TYR A 49 5.43 -6.67 -9.08
N ALA A 50 5.76 -5.39 -9.09
CA ALA A 50 4.83 -4.34 -8.68
C ALA A 50 3.93 -3.98 -9.87
N VAL A 51 2.63 -4.19 -9.71
CA VAL A 51 1.64 -3.67 -10.68
C VAL A 51 1.31 -2.24 -10.29
N ILE A 52 1.61 -1.30 -11.18
CA ILE A 52 1.29 0.12 -10.98
C ILE A 52 -0.21 0.24 -10.72
N GLY A 53 -0.58 0.72 -9.53
CA GLY A 53 -1.97 0.83 -9.09
C GLY A 53 -2.50 -0.33 -8.22
N CYS A 54 -1.66 -1.30 -7.83
CA CYS A 54 -1.99 -2.36 -6.88
C CYS A 54 -1.15 -2.26 -5.60
N LEU A 55 -1.75 -2.53 -4.44
CA LEU A 55 -1.11 -2.48 -3.10
C LEU A 55 -0.29 -3.73 -2.76
N SER A 56 -0.20 -4.71 -3.65
CA SER A 56 0.55 -5.94 -3.41
C SER A 56 1.35 -6.31 -4.66
N SER A 57 2.64 -6.58 -4.46
CA SER A 57 3.49 -7.21 -5.45
C SER A 57 2.93 -8.60 -5.77
N MET A 58 2.80 -8.91 -7.06
CA MET A 58 2.36 -10.24 -7.49
C MET A 58 3.56 -11.17 -7.53
N LYS A 59 3.52 -12.26 -6.77
CA LYS A 59 4.59 -13.26 -6.73
C LYS A 59 4.54 -14.14 -7.98
N ILE A 60 5.69 -14.33 -8.62
CA ILE A 60 5.87 -15.28 -9.72
C ILE A 60 6.35 -16.59 -9.09
N THR A 61 5.51 -17.63 -9.10
CA THR A 61 5.82 -18.91 -8.44
C THR A 61 5.74 -20.12 -9.38
N ASN A 62 5.30 -19.93 -10.63
CA ASN A 62 5.16 -20.98 -11.63
C ASN A 62 5.12 -20.40 -13.06
N ASP A 63 5.20 -21.27 -14.06
CA ASP A 63 5.21 -20.92 -15.49
C ASP A 63 3.95 -20.18 -15.95
N ASN A 64 2.79 -20.48 -15.36
CA ASN A 64 1.53 -19.83 -15.75
C ASN A 64 1.54 -18.34 -15.38
N ILE A 65 2.01 -18.02 -14.17
CA ILE A 65 2.13 -16.64 -13.70
C ILE A 65 3.24 -15.92 -14.45
N LEU A 66 4.35 -16.62 -14.74
CA LEU A 66 5.44 -16.05 -15.54
C LEU A 66 4.95 -15.67 -16.95
N ARG A 67 4.21 -16.55 -17.64
CA ARG A 67 3.66 -16.25 -18.97
C ARG A 67 2.75 -15.03 -18.94
N PHE A 68 1.88 -14.92 -17.93
CA PHE A 68 1.03 -13.74 -17.77
C PHE A 68 1.86 -12.46 -17.64
N TYR A 69 2.92 -12.49 -16.81
CA TYR A 69 3.82 -11.35 -16.63
C TYR A 69 4.61 -11.00 -17.91
N LEU A 70 5.15 -11.99 -18.62
CA LEU A 70 5.88 -11.76 -19.88
C LEU A 70 4.95 -11.19 -20.97
N GLU A 71 3.70 -11.66 -21.05
CA GLU A 71 2.69 -11.12 -21.95
C GLU A 71 2.27 -9.68 -21.59
N LEU A 72 2.15 -9.39 -20.29
CA LEU A 72 1.90 -8.03 -19.80
C LEU A 72 3.03 -7.09 -20.22
N LYS A 73 4.28 -7.48 -19.95
CA LYS A 73 5.47 -6.67 -20.24
C LYS A 73 5.75 -6.58 -21.74
N ARG A 74 5.36 -7.59 -22.55
CA ARG A 74 5.42 -7.52 -24.02
C ARG A 74 4.51 -6.44 -24.60
N LYS A 75 3.34 -6.22 -23.98
CA LYS A 75 2.35 -5.21 -24.43
C LYS A 75 2.70 -3.79 -23.98
N ASP A 76 3.56 -3.64 -22.97
CA ASP A 76 3.98 -2.36 -22.42
C ASP A 76 5.45 -2.08 -22.77
N GLN A 77 5.67 -1.12 -23.68
CA GLN A 77 7.02 -0.74 -24.12
C GLN A 77 7.78 0.11 -23.09
N ASN A 78 7.13 0.54 -22.00
CA ASN A 78 7.81 1.29 -20.95
C ASN A 78 8.77 0.37 -20.19
N LEU A 79 10.05 0.73 -20.27
CA LEU A 79 11.16 0.03 -19.62
C LEU A 79 10.96 -0.09 -18.10
N SER A 80 10.45 0.94 -17.45
CA SER A 80 10.29 1.02 -15.99
C SER A 80 8.97 0.43 -15.48
N SER A 81 8.06 0.01 -16.36
CA SER A 81 6.80 -0.63 -15.95
C SER A 81 7.03 -2.03 -15.38
N TYR A 82 6.33 -2.37 -14.30
CA TYR A 82 6.37 -3.71 -13.69
C TYR A 82 7.76 -4.26 -13.38
N PRO A 83 8.62 -3.53 -12.63
CA PRO A 83 9.94 -4.05 -12.28
C PRO A 83 9.80 -5.31 -11.42
N LEU A 84 10.66 -6.28 -11.67
CA LEU A 84 10.83 -7.42 -10.78
C LEU A 84 11.50 -6.94 -9.49
N GLN A 85 10.89 -7.24 -8.37
CA GLN A 85 11.48 -7.12 -7.04
C GLN A 85 11.92 -8.52 -6.62
N ILE A 86 13.16 -8.63 -6.18
CA ILE A 86 13.76 -9.91 -5.78
C ILE A 86 14.15 -9.81 -4.32
N ASP A 87 13.47 -10.61 -3.51
CA ASP A 87 13.79 -10.75 -2.09
C ASP A 87 14.57 -12.05 -1.90
N VAL A 88 15.75 -11.94 -1.28
CA VAL A 88 16.61 -13.09 -1.01
C VAL A 88 16.44 -13.50 0.44
N THR A 89 15.89 -14.70 0.66
CA THR A 89 15.79 -15.27 2.01
C THR A 89 16.95 -16.23 2.20
N ARG A 90 17.89 -15.90 3.09
CA ARG A 90 18.97 -16.81 3.48
C ARG A 90 18.38 -17.94 4.30
N SER A 91 18.57 -19.17 3.87
CA SER A 91 18.27 -20.35 4.68
C SER A 91 19.31 -20.38 5.81
N LEU A 92 18.87 -20.26 7.06
CA LEU A 92 19.73 -20.59 8.19
C LEU A 92 19.95 -22.11 8.15
N GLU A 93 21.08 -22.52 7.58
CA GLU A 93 21.59 -23.88 7.78
C GLU A 93 21.82 -24.08 9.28
N SER A 94 21.36 -25.22 9.76
CA SER A 94 21.44 -25.76 11.12
C SER A 94 22.67 -25.31 11.91
N ILE A 95 22.47 -24.57 13.00
CA ILE A 95 23.50 -24.43 14.04
C ILE A 95 23.49 -25.75 14.84
N PRO A 96 24.59 -26.53 14.86
CA PRO A 96 24.70 -27.68 15.76
C PRO A 96 24.58 -27.20 17.20
N SER A 97 23.87 -27.96 18.03
CA SER A 97 23.73 -27.70 19.47
C SER A 97 25.09 -27.42 20.12
N ILE A 98 25.37 -26.17 20.46
CA ILE A 98 26.49 -25.82 21.35
C ILE A 98 25.98 -26.00 22.78
N TYR A 99 25.76 -27.25 23.17
CA TYR A 99 26.12 -27.68 24.51
C TYR A 99 27.48 -28.35 24.36
N ASN A 100 28.52 -27.62 24.72
CA ASN A 100 29.79 -28.10 25.27
C ASN A 100 30.70 -26.89 25.44
N LEU A 101 30.51 -26.18 26.55
CA LEU A 101 31.56 -25.39 27.15
C LEU A 101 32.00 -26.18 28.38
N ASP A 102 33.10 -26.90 28.22
CA ASP A 102 33.93 -27.36 29.31
C ASP A 102 34.39 -26.14 30.11
N ILE A 103 33.84 -25.97 31.30
CA ILE A 103 34.48 -25.20 32.37
C ILE A 103 34.51 -26.13 33.58
N SER A 104 35.64 -26.82 33.70
CA SER A 104 36.10 -27.44 34.93
C SER A 104 36.54 -26.34 35.89
N GLY A 105 36.07 -26.40 37.13
CA GLY A 105 36.43 -25.45 38.18
C GLY A 105 35.45 -25.48 39.34
N ASP A 106 35.67 -26.44 40.23
CA ASP A 106 35.01 -26.59 41.53
C ASP A 106 35.15 -25.32 42.39
N HIS A 107 34.06 -24.88 43.05
CA HIS A 107 34.04 -24.60 44.49
C HIS A 107 32.63 -24.18 44.96
N GLU A 108 32.04 -25.10 45.73
CA GLU A 108 31.27 -24.96 46.97
C GLU A 108 30.10 -23.97 47.16
N MET A 109 29.11 -24.55 47.83
CA MET A 109 27.75 -24.16 48.13
C MET A 109 27.70 -23.24 49.36
N GLU A 110 26.84 -22.21 49.37
CA GLU A 110 26.14 -21.86 50.61
C GLU A 110 24.75 -21.26 50.35
N ARG A 111 23.78 -21.83 51.08
CA ARG A 111 22.35 -21.52 51.12
C ARG A 111 22.11 -20.35 52.08
N ILE A 112 21.14 -19.48 51.78
CA ILE A 112 20.22 -18.94 52.81
C ILE A 112 18.80 -18.81 52.22
N ASP A 113 17.87 -19.50 52.88
CA ASP A 113 16.42 -19.37 52.78
C ASP A 113 15.93 -18.02 53.35
N GLN A 114 14.89 -17.41 52.76
CA GLN A 114 13.81 -16.81 53.55
C GLN A 114 12.55 -16.52 52.72
N GLN A 115 11.42 -16.70 53.40
CA GLN A 115 10.06 -16.89 52.91
C GLN A 115 9.35 -15.60 52.49
N ASN A 116 8.39 -15.81 51.58
CA ASN A 116 7.29 -14.92 51.20
C ASN A 116 6.57 -14.25 52.39
N GLN A 117 6.19 -12.98 52.22
CA GLN A 117 4.79 -12.53 52.33
C GLN A 117 4.59 -11.12 51.74
N ASN A 118 3.48 -10.99 51.00
CA ASN A 118 3.05 -9.85 50.21
C ASN A 118 2.78 -8.59 51.05
N HIS A 119 3.10 -7.40 50.54
CA HIS A 119 2.13 -6.31 50.36
C HIS A 119 2.70 -5.16 49.49
N HIS A 120 1.90 -4.79 48.49
CA HIS A 120 2.08 -3.74 47.48
C HIS A 120 2.37 -2.34 48.06
N SER A 121 3.41 -1.63 47.57
CA SER A 121 3.31 -0.37 46.78
C SER A 121 4.64 0.42 46.71
N LEU A 122 5.00 0.81 45.47
CA LEU A 122 5.84 1.92 45.00
C LEU A 122 7.21 2.18 45.67
N THR A 123 8.30 1.99 44.91
CA THR A 123 9.11 3.09 44.32
C THR A 123 10.25 2.57 43.41
N THR A 124 10.36 3.17 42.22
CA THR A 124 11.57 3.53 41.45
C THR A 124 12.80 2.61 41.40
N TYR A 125 13.09 2.02 40.23
CA TYR A 125 14.34 2.30 39.50
C TYR A 125 14.25 1.83 38.03
N THR A 126 15.06 2.51 37.22
CA THR A 126 15.17 2.55 35.77
C THR A 126 15.63 1.23 35.13
N GLY A 127 14.98 0.86 34.02
CA GLY A 127 15.44 -0.16 33.08
C GLY A 127 15.17 0.31 31.66
N ASN A 128 16.22 0.80 31.00
CA ASN A 128 16.24 1.34 29.65
C ASN A 128 15.69 0.37 28.60
N ASN A 129 14.70 0.81 27.83
CA ASN A 129 14.46 0.35 26.46
C ASN A 129 13.78 1.46 25.64
N SER A 130 14.49 2.59 25.53
CA SER A 130 14.29 3.62 24.51
C SER A 130 15.66 3.92 23.92
N CYS A 131 15.91 3.48 22.67
CA CYS A 131 16.64 4.22 21.63
C CYS A 131 17.19 3.29 20.51
N TYR A 132 16.43 3.07 19.43
CA TYR A 132 17.01 2.70 18.12
C TYR A 132 16.42 3.48 16.93
N LEU A 133 15.69 4.57 17.17
CA LEU A 133 15.26 5.51 16.13
C LEU A 133 15.77 6.94 16.37
N HIS A 134 16.95 7.08 16.98
CA HIS A 134 17.61 8.39 17.07
C HIS A 134 19.15 8.28 17.03
N ARG A 135 19.70 7.65 15.97
CA ARG A 135 21.11 7.83 15.57
C ARG A 135 21.37 7.31 14.14
N PHE A 136 20.78 7.92 13.12
CA PHE A 136 21.32 7.87 11.75
C PHE A 136 20.91 9.11 10.93
N VAL A 137 20.90 10.27 11.58
CA VAL A 137 20.89 11.58 10.90
C VAL A 137 22.07 12.39 11.43
N SER A 138 23.26 12.06 10.93
CA SER A 138 24.49 12.88 10.83
C SER A 138 25.67 11.94 10.58
N SER A 139 26.43 12.16 9.50
CA SER A 139 27.40 11.27 8.83
C SER A 139 26.72 10.36 7.79
N VAL A 140 26.41 10.82 6.58
CA VAL A 140 27.36 11.34 5.58
C VAL A 140 26.71 12.48 4.79
N CYS A 141 27.12 13.72 5.06
CA CYS A 141 27.19 14.76 4.03
C CYS A 141 28.67 14.82 3.60
N GLU A 142 28.90 15.06 2.31
CA GLU A 142 30.18 14.92 1.56
C GLU A 142 30.39 13.48 1.07
N THR A 143 30.22 13.09 -0.19
CA THR A 143 30.27 13.78 -1.49
C THR A 143 29.36 13.06 -2.48
N ILE A 144 28.36 13.75 -3.05
CA ILE A 144 27.60 13.24 -4.20
C ILE A 144 28.39 13.59 -5.46
N PRO A 145 28.85 12.62 -6.28
CA PRO A 145 29.38 12.95 -7.60
C PRO A 145 28.22 13.44 -8.48
N ASP A 146 28.40 14.61 -9.09
CA ASP A 146 27.53 15.16 -10.13
C ASP A 146 27.31 14.11 -11.24
N PHE A 147 26.13 13.50 -11.24
CA PHE A 147 25.63 12.75 -12.40
C PHE A 147 24.54 13.59 -13.07
N PRO A 148 24.55 13.68 -14.40
CA PRO A 148 23.82 14.70 -15.14
C PRO A 148 22.32 14.52 -14.93
N GLU A 149 21.64 15.60 -14.56
CA GLU A 149 20.19 15.71 -14.63
C GLU A 149 19.75 15.43 -16.07
N VAL A 150 19.22 14.22 -16.29
CA VAL A 150 18.34 13.99 -17.43
C VAL A 150 16.98 14.50 -17.01
N GLU A 151 16.69 15.76 -17.32
CA GLU A 151 15.35 16.33 -17.25
C GLU A 151 14.43 15.53 -18.18
N ILE A 152 13.64 14.62 -17.60
CA ILE A 152 12.48 14.06 -18.30
C ILE A 152 11.35 15.07 -18.07
N GLU A 153 10.82 15.68 -19.14
CA GLU A 153 9.70 16.61 -19.07
C GLU A 153 8.44 15.91 -18.49
N GLU A 154 8.21 16.03 -17.17
CA GLU A 154 7.14 15.34 -16.43
C GLU A 154 5.74 15.99 -16.54
N ASP A 155 5.56 16.98 -17.43
CA ASP A 155 4.48 17.96 -17.32
C ASP A 155 3.13 17.57 -17.94
N ASN A 156 3.01 16.42 -18.61
CA ASN A 156 1.82 16.09 -19.41
C ASN A 156 1.02 14.84 -18.99
N ILE A 157 1.30 14.23 -17.84
CA ILE A 157 0.54 13.05 -17.37
C ILE A 157 -0.73 13.50 -16.65
N ILE A 158 -1.90 13.17 -17.22
CA ILE A 158 -3.20 13.37 -16.57
C ILE A 158 -3.47 12.23 -15.58
N ILE A 159 -3.53 12.58 -14.29
CA ILE A 159 -3.80 11.63 -13.21
C ILE A 159 -5.29 11.29 -13.21
N ALA A 160 -5.57 10.03 -13.53
CA ALA A 160 -6.91 9.48 -13.65
C ALA A 160 -7.39 8.70 -12.43
N HIS A 161 -6.48 8.26 -11.56
CA HIS A 161 -6.78 7.35 -10.45
C HIS A 161 -6.31 7.93 -9.11
N PRO A 162 -7.14 7.86 -8.04
CA PRO A 162 -6.78 8.41 -6.74
C PRO A 162 -5.58 7.81 -6.01
N TYR A 163 -5.08 6.63 -6.39
CA TYR A 163 -3.98 5.93 -5.69
C TYR A 163 -2.58 6.43 -6.08
N PHE A 164 -2.49 7.60 -6.72
CA PHE A 164 -1.23 8.24 -7.04
C PHE A 164 -0.55 8.73 -5.75
N SER A 165 0.68 8.28 -5.50
CA SER A 165 1.36 8.45 -4.20
C SER A 165 2.12 9.77 -4.04
N ALA A 166 2.48 10.44 -5.13
CA ALA A 166 3.20 11.70 -5.10
C ALA A 166 2.24 12.87 -5.36
N ILE A 167 2.25 13.91 -4.55
CA ILE A 167 1.51 15.14 -4.84
C ILE A 167 2.55 16.25 -4.97
N SER A 168 2.67 16.83 -6.16
CA SER A 168 3.58 17.94 -6.44
C SER A 168 2.86 19.06 -7.17
N GLU A 169 3.44 20.26 -7.09
CA GLU A 169 3.00 21.38 -7.92
C GLU A 169 3.07 21.01 -9.40
N GLY A 170 2.22 21.61 -10.22
CA GLY A 170 2.22 21.36 -11.66
C GLY A 170 1.34 20.19 -12.12
N ARG A 171 1.08 19.20 -11.25
CA ARG A 171 0.31 17.99 -11.61
C ARG A 171 -1.13 18.26 -11.99
N ILE A 172 -1.62 17.51 -12.98
CA ILE A 172 -2.96 17.64 -13.56
C ILE A 172 -3.76 16.38 -13.26
N PHE A 173 -5.00 16.56 -12.80
CA PHE A 173 -5.96 15.51 -12.47
C PHE A 173 -7.12 15.56 -13.46
N ARG A 174 -7.63 14.38 -13.81
CA ARG A 174 -8.78 14.24 -14.72
C ARG A 174 -9.98 15.05 -14.27
N ASP A 175 -10.27 15.04 -12.98
CA ASP A 175 -11.38 15.75 -12.41
C ASP A 175 -11.13 16.14 -10.95
N LYS A 176 -11.99 17.03 -10.44
CA LYS A 176 -11.95 17.49 -9.04
C LYS A 176 -12.12 16.34 -8.04
N ASN A 177 -12.86 15.30 -8.37
CA ASN A 177 -13.15 14.18 -7.46
C ASN A 177 -11.91 13.28 -7.28
N VAL A 178 -11.20 12.97 -8.37
CA VAL A 178 -9.92 12.25 -8.33
C VAL A 178 -8.93 13.05 -7.48
N LEU A 179 -8.79 14.36 -7.72
CA LEU A 179 -7.92 15.22 -6.91
C LEU A 179 -8.27 15.14 -5.42
N LYS A 180 -9.56 15.29 -5.07
CA LYS A 180 -10.03 15.23 -3.68
C LYS A 180 -9.70 13.90 -3.01
N LYS A 181 -9.89 12.79 -3.72
CA LYS A 181 -9.57 11.45 -3.21
C LYS A 181 -8.06 11.28 -3.05
N THR A 182 -7.25 11.69 -4.03
CA THR A 182 -5.77 11.62 -3.94
C THR A 182 -5.22 12.40 -2.76
N ILE A 183 -5.59 13.67 -2.59
CA ILE A 183 -5.09 14.49 -1.47
C ILE A 183 -5.59 13.97 -0.11
N SER A 184 -6.77 13.34 -0.07
CA SER A 184 -7.26 12.70 1.16
C SER A 184 -6.45 11.45 1.52
N LEU A 185 -6.10 10.62 0.54
CA LEU A 185 -5.24 9.44 0.75
C LEU A 185 -3.83 9.84 1.16
N PHE A 186 -3.27 10.87 0.51
CA PHE A 186 -1.98 11.43 0.88
C PHE A 186 -1.97 11.97 2.32
N ALA A 187 -3.03 12.69 2.71
CA ALA A 187 -3.18 13.18 4.09
C ALA A 187 -3.23 12.04 5.12
N ILE A 188 -3.94 10.95 4.82
CA ILE A 188 -3.98 9.74 5.66
C ILE A 188 -2.60 9.09 5.76
N HIS A 189 -1.90 8.94 4.63
CA HIS A 189 -0.59 8.29 4.59
C HIS A 189 0.50 9.06 5.34
N HIS A 190 0.43 10.40 5.29
CA HIS A 190 1.36 11.28 6.00
C HIS A 190 0.83 11.76 7.35
N ASN A 191 -0.28 11.17 7.83
CA ASN A 191 -0.90 11.43 9.11
C ASN A 191 -1.05 12.93 9.43
N PHE A 192 -1.65 13.68 8.51
CA PHE A 192 -2.03 15.08 8.76
C PHE A 192 -3.48 15.32 8.36
N GLN A 193 -4.08 16.31 9.00
CA GLN A 193 -5.48 16.66 8.76
C GLN A 193 -5.61 18.08 8.24
N TYR A 194 -6.54 18.27 7.31
CA TYR A 194 -6.85 19.56 6.71
C TYR A 194 -8.35 19.92 6.81
N LYS A 195 -8.67 21.19 6.59
CA LYS A 195 -10.02 21.68 6.33
C LYS A 195 -10.11 22.27 4.92
N VAL A 196 -11.29 22.14 4.33
CA VAL A 196 -11.61 22.80 3.06
C VAL A 196 -11.85 24.27 3.37
N TYR A 197 -10.96 25.15 2.92
CA TYR A 197 -11.12 26.58 3.07
C TYR A 197 -12.03 27.15 1.97
N ARG A 198 -11.85 26.67 0.73
CA ARG A 198 -12.69 27.06 -0.42
C ARG A 198 -12.86 25.87 -1.36
N SER A 199 -14.07 25.67 -1.87
CA SER A 199 -14.36 24.66 -2.87
C SER A 199 -15.49 25.13 -3.77
N ASP A 200 -15.16 25.63 -4.95
CA ASP A 200 -16.12 26.00 -5.99
C ASP A 200 -15.77 25.31 -7.32
N LYS A 201 -16.41 25.69 -8.43
CA LYS A 201 -16.17 25.06 -9.73
C LYS A 201 -14.76 25.34 -10.26
N GLU A 202 -14.14 26.45 -9.89
CA GLU A 202 -12.86 26.89 -10.42
C GLU A 202 -11.69 26.56 -9.50
N GLU A 203 -11.91 26.55 -8.18
CA GLU A 203 -10.87 26.47 -7.18
C GLU A 203 -11.15 25.43 -6.10
N TYR A 204 -10.08 24.80 -5.64
CA TYR A 204 -10.06 23.95 -4.47
C TYR A 204 -8.90 24.33 -3.58
N VAL A 205 -9.21 24.85 -2.40
CA VAL A 205 -8.24 25.39 -1.44
C VAL A 205 -8.37 24.67 -0.11
N LEU A 206 -7.26 24.15 0.38
CA LEU A 206 -7.16 23.45 1.66
C LEU A 206 -6.16 24.17 2.56
N LYS A 207 -6.46 24.13 3.86
CA LYS A 207 -5.58 24.60 4.93
C LYS A 207 -5.47 23.53 6.00
N CYS A 208 -4.42 23.57 6.80
CA CYS A 208 -4.33 22.71 7.97
C CYS A 208 -5.55 22.93 8.89
N LEU A 209 -5.84 21.95 9.76
CA LEU A 209 -6.83 22.15 10.81
C LEU A 209 -6.45 23.30 11.75
N ASP A 210 -5.17 23.38 12.12
CA ASP A 210 -4.61 24.48 12.88
C ASP A 210 -4.51 25.75 12.01
N ASP A 211 -5.15 26.83 12.46
CA ASP A 211 -5.15 28.12 11.77
C ASP A 211 -3.78 28.81 11.77
N ASN A 212 -2.91 28.47 12.73
CA ASN A 212 -1.56 29.01 12.80
C ASN A 212 -0.56 28.23 11.92
N CYS A 213 -0.98 27.08 11.38
CA CYS A 213 -0.13 26.26 10.54
C CYS A 213 -0.01 26.84 9.13
N MET A 214 1.22 26.86 8.63
CA MET A 214 1.55 27.44 7.33
C MET A 214 1.15 26.54 6.14
N TRP A 215 0.78 25.27 6.38
CA TRP A 215 0.44 24.35 5.30
C TRP A 215 -0.80 24.83 4.54
N HIS A 216 -0.64 24.90 3.22
CA HIS A 216 -1.66 25.42 2.32
C HIS A 216 -1.59 24.71 0.99
N PHE A 217 -2.74 24.33 0.45
CA PHE A 217 -2.83 23.66 -0.84
C PHE A 217 -3.84 24.39 -1.72
N ARG A 218 -3.48 24.67 -2.98
CA ARG A 218 -4.39 25.25 -3.96
C ARG A 218 -4.32 24.48 -5.27
N ALA A 219 -5.47 24.08 -5.75
CA ALA A 219 -5.67 23.62 -7.12
C ALA A 219 -6.73 24.45 -7.81
N SER A 220 -6.64 24.56 -9.13
CA SER A 220 -7.65 25.21 -9.94
C SER A 220 -8.01 24.37 -11.15
N ARG A 221 -9.21 24.61 -11.69
CA ARG A 221 -9.64 24.08 -12.97
C ARG A 221 -8.76 24.64 -14.11
N LEU A 222 -8.56 23.83 -15.14
CA LEU A 222 -7.90 24.24 -16.38
C LEU A 222 -8.96 24.66 -17.39
N SER A 223 -9.13 25.97 -17.57
CA SER A 223 -10.06 26.53 -18.56
C SER A 223 -11.48 25.92 -18.43
N ASP A 224 -12.18 25.74 -19.55
CA ASP A 224 -13.51 25.13 -19.60
C ASP A 224 -13.50 23.59 -19.57
N THR A 225 -12.40 22.96 -19.11
CA THR A 225 -12.33 21.50 -18.96
C THR A 225 -12.73 21.06 -17.56
N ASP A 226 -12.88 19.74 -17.35
CA ASP A 226 -13.03 19.17 -16.00
C ASP A 226 -11.69 18.96 -15.28
N LEU A 227 -10.56 19.21 -15.96
CA LEU A 227 -9.22 18.95 -15.43
C LEU A 227 -8.87 19.93 -14.29
N PHE A 228 -8.20 19.43 -13.26
CA PHE A 228 -7.72 20.24 -12.14
C PHE A 228 -6.20 20.18 -12.04
N LYS A 229 -5.53 21.34 -12.00
CA LYS A 229 -4.09 21.47 -11.82
C LYS A 229 -3.76 21.94 -10.41
N ILE A 230 -2.78 21.30 -9.78
CA ILE A 230 -2.19 21.78 -8.53
C ILE A 230 -1.37 23.03 -8.86
N ARG A 231 -1.78 24.16 -8.28
CA ARG A 231 -1.15 25.47 -8.50
C ARG A 231 0.01 25.69 -7.56
N TYR A 232 -0.16 25.39 -6.28
CA TYR A 232 0.92 25.39 -5.31
C TYR A 232 0.58 24.57 -4.08
N ILE A 233 1.64 24.12 -3.40
CA ILE A 233 1.60 23.42 -2.12
C ILE A 233 2.65 24.08 -1.23
N LYS A 234 2.20 24.82 -0.23
CA LYS A 234 3.07 25.30 0.83
C LYS A 234 3.41 24.13 1.75
N ASN A 235 4.58 23.55 1.52
CA ASN A 235 5.11 22.43 2.30
C ASN A 235 5.48 22.87 3.72
N GLY A 236 5.50 21.90 4.64
CA GLY A 236 5.85 22.11 6.04
C GLY A 236 4.62 22.31 6.93
N HIS A 237 4.45 21.37 7.87
CA HIS A 237 3.46 21.48 8.93
C HIS A 237 4.15 21.98 10.20
N SER A 238 3.59 23.01 10.83
CA SER A 238 3.98 23.51 12.15
C SER A 238 2.94 23.22 13.24
N CYS A 239 1.89 22.46 12.90
CA CYS A 239 0.79 22.14 13.80
C CYS A 239 1.20 21.10 14.86
N SER A 240 0.65 21.24 16.07
CA SER A 240 0.79 20.26 17.15
C SER A 240 0.22 18.90 16.76
N MET A 241 0.77 17.85 17.39
CA MET A 241 0.29 16.48 17.28
C MET A 241 -1.18 16.34 17.73
N ASP A 242 -1.70 17.24 18.56
CA ASP A 242 -3.12 17.25 18.98
C ASP A 242 -4.10 17.38 17.80
N TYR A 243 -3.69 18.07 16.73
CA TYR A 243 -4.50 18.21 15.50
C TYR A 243 -4.43 16.99 14.58
N VAL A 244 -3.50 16.07 14.86
CA VAL A 244 -3.28 14.82 14.13
C VAL A 244 -4.02 13.67 14.81
N MET A 245 -4.09 13.67 16.14
CA MET A 245 -4.65 12.58 16.94
C MET A 245 -6.17 12.47 16.86
N GLY A 246 -6.67 11.24 17.02
CA GLY A 246 -8.11 10.93 17.04
C GLY A 246 -8.68 10.45 15.70
N ASP A 247 -10.00 10.56 15.55
CA ASP A 247 -10.71 10.04 14.38
C ASP A 247 -10.37 10.84 13.11
N HIS A 248 -9.55 10.26 12.23
CA HIS A 248 -8.95 10.98 11.11
C HIS A 248 -10.01 11.56 10.15
N ARG A 249 -10.03 12.88 9.97
CA ARG A 249 -11.08 13.59 9.22
C ARG A 249 -11.17 13.20 7.75
N GLN A 250 -10.02 13.04 7.08
CA GLN A 250 -9.94 12.69 5.66
C GLN A 250 -10.27 11.22 5.38
N ALA A 251 -10.24 10.34 6.38
CA ALA A 251 -10.62 8.94 6.26
C ALA A 251 -12.15 8.79 6.22
N THR A 252 -12.80 9.37 5.21
CA THR A 252 -14.26 9.28 5.08
C THR A 252 -14.69 7.84 4.79
N SER A 253 -15.90 7.46 5.22
CA SER A 253 -16.41 6.10 4.99
C SER A 253 -16.45 5.72 3.51
N SER A 254 -16.81 6.66 2.62
CA SER A 254 -16.81 6.43 1.17
C SER A 254 -15.41 6.19 0.60
N LEU A 255 -14.40 6.91 1.10
CA LEU A 255 -13.01 6.73 0.65
C LEU A 255 -12.46 5.39 1.15
N LEU A 256 -12.68 5.10 2.44
CA LEU A 256 -12.30 3.81 3.03
C LEU A 256 -12.97 2.64 2.32
N ALA A 257 -14.25 2.78 1.94
CA ALA A 257 -14.98 1.78 1.16
C ALA A 257 -14.29 1.46 -0.17
N ASP A 258 -13.78 2.47 -0.89
CA ASP A 258 -13.03 2.26 -2.14
C ASP A 258 -11.72 1.49 -1.90
N CYS A 259 -11.06 1.73 -0.76
CA CYS A 259 -9.83 1.04 -0.37
C CYS A 259 -10.07 -0.42 0.03
N ILE A 260 -11.12 -0.70 0.80
CA ILE A 260 -11.37 -2.02 1.40
C ILE A 260 -12.26 -2.93 0.56
N LYS A 261 -12.90 -2.43 -0.52
CA LYS A 261 -13.81 -3.24 -1.36
C LYS A 261 -13.24 -4.59 -1.77
N HIS A 262 -11.95 -4.65 -2.07
CA HIS A 262 -11.29 -5.88 -2.51
C HIS A 262 -11.28 -6.98 -1.43
N LYS A 263 -11.33 -6.61 -0.13
CA LYS A 263 -11.41 -7.54 1.00
C LYS A 263 -12.75 -8.27 1.09
N TYR A 264 -13.78 -7.76 0.42
CA TYR A 264 -15.14 -8.31 0.43
C TYR A 264 -15.50 -9.04 -0.87
N MET A 265 -14.56 -9.17 -1.82
CA MET A 265 -14.80 -9.88 -3.08
C MET A 265 -14.83 -11.41 -2.89
N ASP A 266 -14.14 -11.93 -1.87
CA ASP A 266 -14.20 -13.34 -1.49
C ASP A 266 -15.21 -13.53 -0.35
N ALA A 267 -16.27 -14.30 -0.61
CA ALA A 267 -17.33 -14.61 0.35
C ALA A 267 -16.83 -15.34 1.61
N LYS A 268 -15.65 -15.97 1.55
CA LYS A 268 -15.04 -16.64 2.71
C LYS A 268 -14.29 -15.68 3.63
N THR A 269 -13.96 -14.47 3.16
CA THR A 269 -13.19 -13.51 3.95
C THR A 269 -14.12 -12.80 4.94
N ILE A 270 -13.88 -13.02 6.23
CA ILE A 270 -14.54 -12.28 7.31
C ILE A 270 -13.71 -11.04 7.60
N TYR A 271 -14.18 -9.88 7.14
CA TYR A 271 -13.52 -8.60 7.39
C TYR A 271 -14.44 -7.67 8.18
N THR A 272 -14.15 -7.52 9.49
CA THR A 272 -15.01 -6.83 10.43
C THR A 272 -14.66 -5.34 10.56
N PRO A 273 -15.56 -4.49 11.09
CA PRO A 273 -15.23 -3.09 11.38
C PRO A 273 -14.04 -2.90 12.33
N ARG A 274 -13.78 -3.86 13.23
CA ARG A 274 -12.59 -3.81 14.09
C ARG A 274 -11.31 -4.07 13.31
N ASP A 275 -11.37 -4.97 12.31
CA ASP A 275 -10.23 -5.24 11.43
C ASP A 275 -9.91 -4.00 10.57
N ILE A 276 -10.92 -3.27 10.10
CA ILE A 276 -10.74 -1.98 9.40
C ILE A 276 -9.99 -0.97 10.28
N ILE A 277 -10.38 -0.83 11.56
CA ILE A 277 -9.71 0.07 12.50
C ILE A 277 -8.26 -0.37 12.72
N ASN A 278 -8.04 -1.67 12.96
CA ASN A 278 -6.72 -2.22 13.20
C ASN A 278 -5.80 -2.06 11.99
N ASP A 279 -6.30 -2.31 10.78
CA ASP A 279 -5.53 -2.15 9.55
C ASP A 279 -5.18 -0.69 9.29
N ALA A 280 -6.12 0.23 9.52
CA ALA A 280 -5.86 1.66 9.37
C ALA A 280 -4.78 2.14 10.36
N SER A 281 -4.84 1.67 11.61
CA SER A 281 -3.85 1.97 12.63
C SER A 281 -2.47 1.37 12.31
N LYS A 282 -2.41 0.10 11.89
CA LYS A 282 -1.15 -0.58 11.55
C LYS A 282 -0.50 -0.03 10.29
N THR A 283 -1.29 0.30 9.28
CA THR A 283 -0.78 0.70 7.96
C THR A 283 -0.42 2.18 7.90
N TYR A 284 -1.23 3.05 8.52
CA TYR A 284 -1.11 4.49 8.37
C TYR A 284 -0.89 5.23 9.71
N GLY A 285 -0.93 4.52 10.85
CA GLY A 285 -0.85 5.17 12.17
C GLY A 285 -2.08 6.02 12.50
N VAL A 286 -3.20 5.84 11.79
CA VAL A 286 -4.41 6.65 11.96
C VAL A 286 -5.45 5.94 12.82
N THR A 287 -6.18 6.70 13.62
CA THR A 287 -7.30 6.16 14.42
C THR A 287 -8.62 6.40 13.69
N LEU A 288 -9.52 5.42 13.72
CA LEU A 288 -10.86 5.49 13.14
C LEU A 288 -11.92 5.21 14.20
N SER A 289 -13.05 5.94 14.14
CA SER A 289 -14.23 5.60 14.94
C SER A 289 -14.92 4.34 14.43
N TYR A 290 -15.49 3.55 15.34
CA TYR A 290 -16.24 2.33 14.99
C TYR A 290 -17.37 2.59 14.00
N GLY A 291 -18.16 3.65 14.21
CA GLY A 291 -19.25 3.99 13.29
C GLY A 291 -18.77 4.34 11.89
N LYS A 292 -17.57 4.90 11.74
CA LYS A 292 -16.96 5.19 10.44
C LYS A 292 -16.50 3.91 9.74
N ALA A 293 -15.86 3.00 10.49
CA ALA A 293 -15.49 1.68 9.98
C ALA A 293 -16.71 0.84 9.56
N TRP A 294 -17.78 0.86 10.36
CA TRP A 294 -19.06 0.22 10.01
C TRP A 294 -19.63 0.78 8.71
N ARG A 295 -19.76 2.11 8.59
CA ARG A 295 -20.27 2.73 7.36
C ARG A 295 -19.37 2.47 6.14
N ALA A 296 -18.05 2.39 6.33
CA ALA A 296 -17.12 2.05 5.25
C ALA A 296 -17.37 0.62 4.76
N ARG A 297 -17.57 -0.33 5.67
CA ARG A 297 -17.96 -1.71 5.34
C ARG A 297 -19.26 -1.75 4.56
N GLU A 298 -20.33 -1.14 5.07
CA GLU A 298 -21.64 -1.16 4.39
C GLU A 298 -21.55 -0.56 2.98
N SER A 299 -20.85 0.58 2.83
CA SER A 299 -20.65 1.21 1.52
C SER A 299 -19.77 0.38 0.58
N ALA A 300 -18.80 -0.39 1.11
CA ALA A 300 -18.00 -1.30 0.29
C ALA A 300 -18.82 -2.47 -0.24
N LEU A 301 -19.68 -3.05 0.60
CA LEU A 301 -20.58 -4.14 0.23
C LEU A 301 -21.60 -3.68 -0.82
N GLU A 302 -22.20 -2.51 -0.61
CA GLU A 302 -23.13 -1.88 -1.56
C GLU A 302 -22.48 -1.68 -2.94
N LYS A 303 -21.22 -1.25 -2.99
CA LYS A 303 -20.49 -1.08 -4.27
C LYS A 303 -20.18 -2.40 -4.99
N ILE A 304 -20.17 -3.53 -4.29
CA ILE A 304 -19.91 -4.86 -4.88
C ILE A 304 -21.20 -5.51 -5.35
N VAL A 305 -22.23 -5.48 -4.50
CA VAL A 305 -23.53 -6.12 -4.77
C VAL A 305 -24.42 -5.26 -5.67
N GLY A 306 -24.20 -3.94 -5.69
CA GLY A 306 -25.11 -2.95 -6.26
C GLY A 306 -26.10 -2.42 -5.22
N GLU A 307 -26.80 -1.32 -5.53
CA GLU A 307 -27.87 -0.85 -4.65
C GLU A 307 -29.00 -1.90 -4.64
N PRO A 308 -29.67 -2.15 -3.49
CA PRO A 308 -30.84 -3.02 -3.45
C PRO A 308 -31.90 -2.61 -4.49
N LYS A 309 -32.03 -1.32 -4.79
CA LYS A 309 -32.93 -0.77 -5.81
C LYS A 309 -32.64 -1.30 -7.22
N ASP A 310 -31.37 -1.54 -7.56
CA ASP A 310 -30.97 -2.08 -8.85
C ASP A 310 -31.35 -3.56 -8.99
N SER A 311 -31.40 -4.31 -7.88
CA SER A 311 -31.94 -5.68 -7.89
C SER A 311 -33.45 -5.71 -8.16
N TYR A 312 -34.23 -4.72 -7.69
CA TYR A 312 -35.66 -4.65 -7.98
C TYR A 312 -35.95 -4.31 -9.45
N ASN A 313 -35.08 -3.56 -10.13
CA ASN A 313 -35.21 -3.26 -11.56
C ASN A 313 -35.05 -4.50 -12.46
N ASN A 314 -34.51 -5.61 -11.95
CA ASN A 314 -34.39 -6.88 -12.67
C ASN A 314 -35.60 -7.82 -12.46
N LEU A 315 -36.54 -7.47 -11.59
CA LEU A 315 -37.76 -8.27 -11.35
C LEU A 315 -38.73 -8.34 -12.54
N PRO A 316 -38.92 -7.29 -13.38
CA PRO A 316 -39.85 -7.36 -14.51
C PRO A 316 -39.50 -8.48 -15.51
N SER A 317 -38.22 -8.77 -15.71
CA SER A 317 -37.71 -9.83 -16.59
C SER A 317 -38.08 -11.24 -16.10
N PHE A 318 -38.22 -11.39 -14.78
CA PHE A 318 -38.55 -12.65 -14.13
C PHE A 318 -40.01 -13.03 -14.34
N PHE A 319 -40.93 -12.05 -14.29
CA PHE A 319 -42.35 -12.30 -14.54
C PHE A 319 -42.63 -12.71 -15.99
N ILE A 320 -41.97 -12.06 -16.97
CA ILE A 320 -42.11 -12.41 -18.39
C ILE A 320 -41.69 -13.88 -18.67
N HIS A 321 -40.65 -14.37 -18.00
CA HIS A 321 -40.20 -15.76 -18.16
C HIS A 321 -41.14 -16.80 -17.53
N VAL A 322 -41.87 -16.42 -16.47
CA VAL A 322 -42.86 -17.31 -15.83
C VAL A 322 -44.12 -17.43 -16.70
N ASP A 323 -44.56 -16.33 -17.31
CA ASP A 323 -45.73 -16.33 -18.20
C ASP A 323 -45.48 -17.12 -19.49
N ILE A 324 -44.26 -17.07 -20.06
CA ILE A 324 -43.89 -17.85 -21.26
C ILE A 324 -43.89 -19.36 -20.97
N LYS A 325 -43.48 -19.81 -19.78
CA LYS A 325 -43.54 -21.23 -19.41
C LYS A 325 -44.97 -21.72 -19.25
N LYS A 326 -45.84 -20.93 -18.63
CA LYS A 326 -47.25 -21.31 -18.43
C LYS A 326 -47.99 -21.52 -19.77
N SER A 327 -47.72 -20.68 -20.76
CA SER A 327 -48.29 -20.82 -22.13
C SER A 327 -47.76 -22.00 -22.95
N ARG A 328 -46.64 -22.62 -22.55
CA ARG A 328 -46.09 -23.82 -23.20
C ARG A 328 -46.68 -25.10 -22.61
N ASP A 329 -47.01 -25.12 -21.33
CA ASP A 329 -47.58 -26.29 -20.67
C ASP A 329 -49.07 -26.47 -21.02
N ASP A 330 -49.80 -25.38 -21.29
CA ASP A 330 -51.21 -25.41 -21.70
C ASP A 330 -51.45 -25.84 -23.18
N ASN A 331 -50.39 -26.01 -23.99
CA ASN A 331 -50.47 -26.40 -25.40
C ASN A 331 -50.07 -27.87 -25.66
N THR A 332 -49.99 -28.69 -24.60
CA THR A 332 -49.56 -30.10 -24.67
C THR A 332 -50.60 -31.10 -24.16
N ASN A 333 -51.89 -30.77 -24.26
CA ASN A 333 -52.97 -31.70 -23.92
C ASN A 333 -54.00 -31.84 -25.04
#